data_AF-A0A7X6A039-F1
#
_entry.id   AF-A0A7X6A039-F1
#
_cell.length_a   1.000
_cell.length_b   1.000
_cell.length_c   1.000
_cell.angle_alpha   90.00
_cell.angle_beta   90.00
_cell.angle_gamma   90.00
#
_symmetry.space_group_name_H-M   'P 1'
#
loop_
_entity.id
_entity.type
_entity.pdbx_description
1 polymer ?
#
loop_
_entity_poly.entity_id
_entity_poly.type
_entity_poly.pdbx_seq_one_letter_code
_entity_poly.pdbx_strand_id
1 'polypeptide(L)'
;MELDHYLESVRRSVENATALADEQTRSVAQRLGATLDDAGRLALISALSDAAGEISRELSPGSVELRMAGGRPEFVVTPAPSQLTGPDETDEDIEDETDDEAAEQFVPDADEPTARITLRLPMSIKNKVDEAADAEGISSNAWLMRTVMTELSERRRGPRPPRPPRPPRGPVFGPEGPLGPNGPLGPDGVFGPNGVFGPNGPFGEEGVFGTDRGRWERDRRRDDRERRRDDKDRRREDKERRRGGHGPGQRLTGWAE
;
A
#
# COMPACT_ATOMS: atom_id res chain seq x y z
N MET A 1 17.24 -22.98 -17.67
CA MET A 1 16.55 -24.19 -18.16
C MET A 1 17.55 -25.08 -18.90
N GLU A 2 17.50 -26.40 -18.67
CA GLU A 2 18.39 -27.37 -19.32
C GLU A 2 17.68 -28.04 -20.49
N LEU A 3 17.87 -27.51 -21.71
CA LEU A 3 17.24 -28.03 -22.93
C LEU A 3 17.76 -29.42 -23.33
N ASP A 4 18.97 -29.76 -22.88
CA ASP A 4 19.65 -31.02 -23.20
C ASP A 4 18.82 -32.24 -22.80
N HIS A 5 18.15 -32.20 -21.64
CA HIS A 5 17.31 -33.30 -21.17
C HIS A 5 16.08 -33.53 -22.08
N TYR A 6 15.48 -32.46 -22.59
CA TYR A 6 14.31 -32.56 -23.46
C TYR A 6 14.68 -33.13 -24.83
N LEU A 7 15.80 -32.68 -25.39
CA LEU A 7 16.31 -33.18 -26.65
C LEU A 7 16.75 -34.66 -26.55
N GLU A 8 17.41 -35.02 -25.44
CA GLU A 8 17.78 -36.41 -25.16
C GLU A 8 16.54 -37.32 -25.01
N SER A 9 15.46 -36.82 -24.40
CA SER A 9 14.19 -37.55 -24.33
C SER A 9 13.59 -37.79 -25.72
N VAL A 10 13.64 -36.79 -26.61
CA VAL A 10 13.15 -36.94 -27.99
C VAL A 10 13.99 -37.96 -28.75
N ARG A 11 15.33 -37.88 -28.63
CA ARG A 11 16.24 -38.86 -29.22
C ARG A 11 15.95 -40.27 -28.74
N ARG A 12 15.82 -40.47 -27.43
CA ARG A 12 15.49 -41.77 -26.84
C ARG A 12 14.13 -42.29 -27.30
N SER A 13 13.15 -41.41 -27.50
CA SER A 13 11.84 -41.77 -28.06
C SER A 13 11.96 -42.29 -29.50
N VAL A 14 12.74 -41.62 -30.35
CA VAL A 14 13.00 -42.04 -31.73
C VAL A 14 13.76 -43.37 -31.77
N GLU A 15 14.76 -43.56 -30.90
CA GLU A 15 15.49 -44.83 -30.77
C GLU A 15 14.56 -45.97 -30.32
N ASN A 16 13.68 -45.73 -29.34
CA ASN A 16 12.68 -46.71 -28.90
C ASN A 16 11.66 -47.04 -30.01
N ALA A 17 11.19 -46.05 -30.77
CA ALA A 17 10.25 -46.25 -31.87
C ALA A 17 10.85 -47.09 -33.01
N THR A 18 12.18 -47.05 -33.17
CA THR A 18 12.91 -47.81 -34.20
C THR A 18 13.54 -49.10 -33.66
N ALA A 19 13.25 -49.47 -32.41
CA ALA A 19 13.83 -50.66 -31.77
C ALA A 19 13.51 -51.96 -32.54
N LEU A 20 12.30 -52.09 -33.09
CA LEU A 20 11.85 -53.25 -33.88
C LEU A 20 12.16 -53.14 -35.38
N ALA A 21 12.78 -52.04 -35.83
CA ALA A 21 13.11 -51.82 -37.23
C ALA A 21 14.37 -52.60 -37.65
N ASP A 22 14.57 -52.67 -38.96
CA ASP A 22 15.81 -53.18 -39.56
C ASP A 22 17.02 -52.27 -39.25
N GLU A 23 18.23 -52.80 -39.42
CA GLU A 23 19.47 -52.13 -39.05
C GLU A 23 19.73 -50.85 -39.87
N GLN A 24 19.32 -50.83 -41.13
CA GLN A 24 19.48 -49.66 -41.99
C GLN A 24 18.57 -48.52 -41.50
N THR A 25 17.32 -48.82 -41.15
CA THR A 25 16.37 -47.85 -40.57
C THR A 25 16.86 -47.32 -39.23
N ARG A 26 17.41 -48.17 -38.35
CA ARG A 26 17.97 -47.74 -37.05
C ARG A 26 19.18 -46.81 -37.22
N SER A 27 20.08 -47.13 -38.16
CA SER A 27 21.25 -46.29 -38.47
C SER A 27 20.87 -44.91 -39.02
N VAL A 28 19.85 -44.85 -39.87
CA VAL A 28 19.30 -43.58 -40.37
C VAL A 28 18.69 -42.76 -39.24
N ALA A 29 17.89 -43.37 -38.37
CA ALA A 29 17.26 -42.70 -37.24
C ALA A 29 18.29 -42.11 -36.26
N GLN A 30 19.37 -42.83 -35.98
CA GLN A 30 20.42 -42.38 -35.07
C GLN A 30 21.23 -41.20 -35.64
N ARG A 31 21.51 -41.21 -36.95
CA ARG A 31 22.16 -40.08 -37.65
C ARG A 31 21.25 -38.85 -37.68
N LEU A 32 19.97 -39.05 -37.98
CA LEU A 32 18.95 -38.00 -37.96
C LEU A 32 18.81 -37.37 -36.57
N GLY A 33 18.74 -38.19 -35.52
CA GLY A 33 18.66 -37.73 -34.13
C GLY A 33 19.84 -36.83 -33.75
N ALA A 34 21.07 -37.22 -34.11
CA ALA A 34 22.25 -36.40 -33.85
C ALA A 34 22.24 -35.07 -34.63
N THR A 35 21.77 -35.06 -35.89
CA THR A 35 21.69 -33.83 -36.68
C THR A 35 20.54 -32.90 -36.29
N LEU A 36 19.47 -33.46 -35.71
CA LEU A 36 18.30 -32.70 -35.29
C LEU A 36 18.50 -31.97 -33.97
N ASP A 37 19.55 -32.30 -33.20
CA ASP A 37 19.79 -31.70 -31.89
C ASP A 37 20.01 -30.18 -31.98
N ASP A 38 20.88 -29.73 -32.89
CA ASP A 38 21.19 -28.31 -33.07
C ASP A 38 20.00 -27.52 -33.64
N ALA A 39 19.32 -28.07 -34.65
CA ALA A 39 18.15 -27.46 -35.26
C ALA A 39 16.96 -27.43 -34.28
N GLY A 40 16.77 -28.50 -33.50
CA GLY A 40 15.74 -28.63 -32.48
C GLY A 40 15.97 -27.68 -31.31
N ARG A 41 17.22 -27.55 -30.85
CA ARG A 41 17.60 -26.57 -29.83
C ARG A 41 17.29 -25.15 -30.26
N LEU A 42 17.68 -24.77 -31.47
CA LEU A 42 17.41 -23.45 -32.01
C LEU A 42 15.89 -23.19 -32.11
N ALA A 43 15.13 -24.16 -32.62
CA ALA A 43 13.68 -24.06 -32.71
C ALA A 43 13.01 -23.88 -31.33
N LEU A 44 13.45 -24.63 -30.32
CA LEU A 44 12.97 -24.49 -28.95
C LEU A 44 13.28 -23.11 -28.36
N ILE A 45 14.49 -22.59 -28.56
CA ILE A 45 14.86 -21.25 -28.07
C ILE A 45 14.00 -20.18 -28.75
N SER A 46 13.78 -20.28 -30.06
CA SER A 46 12.91 -19.36 -30.79
C SER A 46 11.47 -19.41 -30.27
N ALA A 47 10.91 -20.61 -30.12
CA ALA A 47 9.55 -20.78 -29.60
C ALA A 47 9.39 -20.24 -28.17
N LEU A 48 10.38 -20.47 -27.29
CA LEU A 48 10.38 -19.92 -25.93
C LEU A 48 10.53 -18.38 -25.94
N SER A 49 11.28 -17.82 -26.88
CA SER A 49 11.42 -16.36 -27.03
C SER A 49 10.11 -15.72 -27.49
N ASP A 50 9.43 -16.32 -28.46
CA ASP A 50 8.12 -15.85 -28.93
C ASP A 50 7.08 -15.92 -27.81
N ALA A 51 7.03 -17.05 -27.08
CA ALA A 51 6.15 -17.23 -25.93
C ALA A 51 6.44 -16.21 -24.80
N ALA A 52 7.72 -15.94 -24.51
CA ALA A 52 8.10 -14.90 -23.54
C ALA A 52 7.55 -13.52 -23.95
N GLY A 53 7.65 -13.19 -25.24
CA GLY A 53 7.14 -11.94 -25.79
C GLY A 53 5.61 -11.81 -25.71
N GLU A 54 4.88 -12.92 -25.90
CA GLU A 54 3.43 -12.98 -25.74
C GLU A 54 3.03 -12.76 -24.27
N ILE A 55 3.63 -13.54 -23.37
CA ILE A 55 3.41 -13.45 -21.92
C ILE A 55 3.76 -12.05 -21.38
N SER A 56 4.85 -11.44 -21.88
CA SER A 56 5.24 -10.09 -21.48
C SER A 56 4.23 -9.02 -21.90
N ARG A 57 3.45 -9.23 -22.97
CA ARG A 57 2.39 -8.28 -23.37
C ARG A 57 1.17 -8.39 -22.45
N GLU A 58 0.86 -9.60 -21.99
CA GLU A 58 -0.27 -9.86 -21.09
C GLU A 58 0.02 -9.42 -19.65
N LEU A 59 1.28 -9.50 -19.21
CA LEU A 59 1.70 -9.18 -17.84
C LEU A 59 1.92 -7.69 -17.54
N SER A 60 1.80 -6.80 -18.53
CA SER A 60 2.07 -5.36 -18.37
C SER A 60 1.33 -4.76 -17.17
N PRO A 61 2.01 -4.00 -16.26
CA PRO A 61 3.34 -3.42 -16.43
C PRO A 61 4.53 -4.33 -16.07
N GLY A 62 4.29 -5.61 -15.73
CA GLY A 62 5.35 -6.61 -15.62
C GLY A 62 5.84 -7.12 -16.99
N SER A 63 7.02 -7.74 -17.04
CA SER A 63 7.62 -8.30 -18.23
C SER A 63 8.27 -9.66 -17.97
N VAL A 64 8.34 -10.49 -19.01
CA VAL A 64 9.08 -11.76 -19.00
C VAL A 64 10.04 -11.75 -20.16
N GLU A 65 11.32 -11.93 -19.87
CA GLU A 65 12.40 -11.94 -20.86
C GLU A 65 13.13 -13.27 -20.84
N LEU A 66 13.56 -13.74 -22.01
CA LEU A 66 14.45 -14.89 -22.13
C LEU A 66 15.90 -14.41 -22.30
N ARG A 67 16.76 -14.73 -21.35
CA ARG A 67 18.18 -14.39 -21.35
C ARG A 67 19.04 -15.62 -21.59
N MET A 68 20.14 -15.45 -22.31
CA MET A 68 21.14 -16.50 -22.51
C MET A 68 22.31 -16.34 -21.53
N ALA A 69 22.57 -17.36 -20.72
CA ALA A 69 23.69 -17.42 -19.80
C ALA A 69 24.54 -18.66 -20.10
N GLY A 70 25.72 -18.48 -20.71
CA GLY A 70 26.62 -19.60 -21.05
C GLY A 70 25.98 -20.65 -21.97
N GLY A 71 25.11 -20.22 -22.89
CA GLY A 71 24.38 -21.12 -23.79
C GLY A 71 23.12 -21.75 -23.19
N ARG A 72 22.80 -21.45 -21.93
CA ARG A 72 21.58 -21.91 -21.27
C ARG A 72 20.53 -20.79 -21.26
N PRO A 73 19.28 -21.06 -21.69
CA PRO A 73 18.19 -20.09 -21.60
C PRO A 73 17.68 -19.96 -20.16
N GLU A 74 17.41 -18.74 -19.72
CA GLU A 74 16.91 -18.39 -18.39
C GLU A 74 15.80 -17.34 -18.53
N PHE A 75 14.68 -17.54 -17.82
CA PHE A 75 13.61 -16.55 -17.78
C PHE A 75 13.89 -15.52 -16.68
N VAL A 76 13.81 -14.25 -17.04
CA VAL A 76 13.86 -13.12 -16.13
C VAL A 76 12.45 -12.53 -16.09
N VAL A 77 11.80 -12.66 -14.95
CA VAL A 77 10.46 -12.11 -14.73
C VAL A 77 10.58 -10.85 -13.91
N THR A 78 10.08 -9.74 -14.45
CA THR A 78 9.96 -8.45 -13.76
C THR A 78 8.47 -8.24 -13.46
N PRO A 79 7.99 -8.46 -12.23
CA PRO A 79 6.58 -8.27 -11.90
C PRO A 79 6.19 -6.79 -11.94
N ALA A 80 4.90 -6.53 -12.19
CA ALA A 80 4.31 -5.20 -12.08
C ALA A 80 4.51 -4.62 -10.67
N PRO A 81 4.71 -3.30 -10.50
CA PRO A 81 4.90 -2.68 -9.19
C PRO A 81 3.74 -2.96 -8.21
N SER A 82 2.52 -3.14 -8.72
CA SER A 82 1.32 -3.47 -7.95
C SER A 82 1.16 -4.96 -7.61
N GLN A 83 1.91 -5.86 -8.27
CA GLN A 83 1.90 -7.31 -7.98
C GLN A 83 3.00 -7.73 -6.99
N LEU A 84 3.92 -6.82 -6.67
CA LEU A 84 4.86 -6.99 -5.57
C LEU A 84 4.21 -6.73 -4.19
N THR A 85 2.95 -6.30 -4.18
CA THR A 85 2.09 -6.08 -3.01
C THR A 85 0.81 -6.91 -3.15
N GLY A 86 0.91 -8.22 -2.94
CA GLY A 86 -0.25 -9.12 -2.94
C GLY A 86 0.16 -10.56 -2.58
N PRO A 87 -0.59 -11.25 -1.72
CA PRO A 87 -0.09 -12.34 -0.88
C PRO A 87 -0.12 -13.71 -1.57
N ASP A 88 0.88 -14.53 -1.27
CA ASP A 88 0.84 -16.00 -1.35
C ASP A 88 1.53 -16.42 -0.03
N GLU A 89 0.91 -17.11 0.93
CA GLU A 89 -0.04 -18.20 0.82
C GLU A 89 -1.01 -18.25 2.03
N THR A 90 -2.08 -19.03 1.84
CA THR A 90 -2.91 -19.76 2.82
C THR A 90 -3.96 -18.99 3.63
N ASP A 91 -5.21 -19.23 3.24
CA ASP A 91 -6.35 -19.42 4.15
C ASP A 91 -5.93 -20.22 5.38
N GLU A 92 -6.00 -19.62 6.58
CA GLU A 92 -6.56 -20.27 7.77
C GLU A 92 -7.25 -19.19 8.61
N ASP A 93 -8.58 -19.23 8.61
CA ASP A 93 -9.43 -18.64 9.63
C ASP A 93 -8.99 -19.15 11.01
N ILE A 94 -8.30 -18.31 11.78
CA ILE A 94 -8.22 -18.46 13.24
C ILE A 94 -8.54 -17.11 13.86
N GLU A 95 -9.83 -16.93 14.17
CA GLU A 95 -10.27 -16.02 15.22
C GLU A 95 -9.65 -16.50 16.55
N ASP A 96 -8.67 -15.78 17.08
CA ASP A 96 -8.33 -15.88 18.50
C ASP A 96 -8.21 -14.47 19.08
N GLU A 97 -9.27 -14.07 19.79
CA GLU A 97 -9.31 -12.91 20.65
C GLU A 97 -8.34 -13.10 21.81
N THR A 98 -7.21 -12.40 21.79
CA THR A 98 -6.52 -12.06 23.06
C THR A 98 -6.07 -10.60 23.05
N ASP A 99 -6.79 -9.81 23.86
CA ASP A 99 -6.35 -8.53 24.41
C ASP A 99 -5.02 -8.72 25.14
N ASP A 100 -3.94 -8.11 24.65
CA ASP A 100 -2.84 -7.71 25.53
C ASP A 100 -1.99 -6.57 24.95
N GLU A 101 -1.49 -5.74 25.87
CA GLU A 101 -1.17 -4.33 25.69
C GLU A 101 -0.03 -4.02 24.70
N ALA A 102 -0.28 -2.99 23.88
CA ALA A 102 0.62 -2.17 23.09
C ALA A 102 2.11 -2.18 23.52
N ALA A 103 2.87 -3.13 23.00
CA ALA A 103 4.24 -2.87 22.58
C ALA A 103 4.16 -2.35 21.14
N GLU A 104 4.66 -1.15 20.86
CA GLU A 104 4.90 -0.67 19.50
C GLU A 104 5.87 -1.65 18.81
N GLN A 105 5.30 -2.72 18.25
CA GLN A 105 5.98 -3.56 17.29
C GLN A 105 6.19 -2.68 16.07
N PHE A 106 7.42 -2.65 15.58
CA PHE A 106 7.76 -1.98 14.34
C PHE A 106 7.08 -2.76 13.21
N VAL A 107 5.79 -2.50 12.99
CA VAL A 107 5.07 -2.96 11.82
C VAL A 107 5.51 -1.97 10.74
N PRO A 108 6.39 -2.37 9.79
CA PRO A 108 6.72 -1.48 8.70
C PRO A 108 5.40 -1.11 8.01
N ASP A 109 5.20 0.18 7.76
CA ASP A 109 4.07 0.62 6.94
C ASP A 109 4.13 -0.16 5.63
N ALA A 110 2.99 -0.68 5.18
CA ALA A 110 2.92 -1.45 3.93
C ALA A 110 3.41 -0.63 2.72
N ASP A 111 3.46 0.70 2.86
CA ASP A 111 3.95 1.67 1.88
C ASP A 111 5.43 2.06 2.07
N GLU A 112 6.16 1.50 3.05
CA GLU A 112 7.57 1.84 3.25
C GLU A 112 8.45 1.14 2.18
N PRO A 113 9.28 1.88 1.44
CA PRO A 113 10.06 1.31 0.35
C PRO A 113 11.06 0.26 0.88
N THR A 114 10.86 -1.00 0.48
CA THR A 114 11.78 -2.08 0.84
C THR A 114 13.05 -2.02 -0.01
N ALA A 115 14.21 -2.02 0.64
CA ALA A 115 15.51 -2.01 -0.04
C ALA A 115 16.05 -3.44 -0.19
N ARG A 116 16.30 -3.89 -1.43
CA ARG A 116 16.93 -5.19 -1.69
C ARG A 116 18.44 -5.11 -1.45
N ILE A 117 18.96 -5.92 -0.53
CA ILE A 117 20.39 -6.01 -0.21
C ILE A 117 20.93 -7.38 -0.66
N THR A 118 22.02 -7.40 -1.44
CA THR A 118 22.72 -8.64 -1.80
C THR A 118 23.95 -8.81 -0.91
N LEU A 119 23.98 -9.88 -0.10
CA LEU A 119 25.06 -10.17 0.84
C LEU A 119 25.91 -11.36 0.36
N ARG A 120 27.23 -11.26 0.48
CA ARG A 120 28.15 -12.39 0.26
C ARG A 120 28.61 -12.92 1.60
N LEU A 121 28.06 -14.06 2.00
CA LEU A 121 28.40 -14.72 3.25
C LEU A 121 29.46 -15.81 3.04
N PRO A 122 30.45 -15.95 3.93
CA PRO A 122 31.25 -17.17 4.01
C PRO A 122 30.33 -18.39 4.26
N MET A 123 30.67 -19.53 3.66
CA MET A 123 29.84 -20.76 3.75
C MET A 123 29.58 -21.21 5.20
N SER A 124 30.54 -21.00 6.10
CA SER A 124 30.38 -21.32 7.52
C SER A 124 29.30 -20.49 8.22
N ILE A 125 29.05 -19.27 7.77
CA ILE A 125 28.01 -18.40 8.32
C ILE A 125 26.66 -18.75 7.71
N LYS A 126 26.59 -18.97 6.38
CA LYS A 126 25.37 -19.42 5.72
C LYS A 126 24.82 -20.70 6.37
N ASN A 127 25.67 -21.70 6.58
CA ASN A 127 25.23 -22.98 7.15
C ASN A 127 24.65 -22.82 8.57
N LYS A 128 25.23 -21.94 9.40
CA LYS A 128 24.71 -21.66 10.75
C LYS A 128 23.36 -20.96 10.72
N VAL A 129 23.16 -20.08 9.74
CA VAL A 129 21.87 -19.39 9.54
C VAL A 129 20.81 -20.39 9.09
N ASP A 130 21.14 -21.25 8.13
CA ASP A 130 20.21 -22.27 7.62
C ASP A 130 19.83 -23.26 8.75
N GLU A 131 20.79 -23.73 9.55
CA GLU A 131 20.54 -24.62 10.70
C GLU A 131 19.63 -23.97 11.77
N ALA A 132 19.84 -22.68 12.06
CA ALA A 132 19.02 -21.95 13.03
C ALA A 132 17.60 -21.69 12.49
N ALA A 133 17.48 -21.42 11.18
CA ALA A 133 16.20 -21.22 10.52
C ALA A 133 15.39 -22.53 10.47
N ASP A 134 16.04 -23.64 10.14
CA ASP A 134 15.43 -24.98 10.13
C ASP A 134 14.95 -25.40 11.54
N ALA A 135 15.72 -25.09 12.58
CA ALA A 135 15.33 -25.35 13.97
C ALA A 135 14.08 -24.58 14.41
N GLU A 136 13.84 -23.40 13.81
CA GLU A 136 12.66 -22.55 14.04
C GLU A 136 11.53 -22.80 13.03
N GLY A 137 11.74 -23.67 12.02
CA GLY A 137 10.76 -23.96 10.98
C GLY A 137 10.43 -22.78 10.06
N ILE A 138 11.34 -21.81 9.94
CA ILE A 138 11.17 -20.59 9.13
C ILE A 138 12.26 -20.48 8.06
N SER A 139 12.05 -19.65 7.05
CA SER A 139 13.08 -19.43 6.02
C SER A 139 14.29 -18.68 6.57
N SER A 140 15.48 -18.95 6.02
CA SER A 140 16.73 -18.25 6.38
C SER A 140 16.61 -16.73 6.25
N ASN A 141 15.83 -16.23 5.28
CA ASN A 141 15.59 -14.80 5.11
C ASN A 141 14.71 -14.23 6.24
N ALA A 142 13.66 -14.95 6.64
CA ALA A 142 12.81 -14.55 7.75
C ALA A 142 13.58 -14.58 9.08
N TRP A 143 14.40 -15.61 9.29
CA TRP A 143 15.25 -15.73 10.47
C TRP A 143 16.27 -14.58 10.57
N LEU A 144 16.92 -14.24 9.45
CA LEU A 144 17.84 -13.11 9.37
C LEU A 144 17.13 -11.77 9.65
N MET A 145 15.94 -11.57 9.07
CA MET A 145 15.17 -10.35 9.26
C MET A 145 14.76 -10.17 10.72
N ARG A 146 14.24 -11.24 11.35
CA ARG A 146 13.89 -11.26 12.77
C ARG A 146 15.09 -10.96 13.65
N THR A 147 16.22 -11.62 13.40
CA THR A 147 17.46 -11.39 14.16
C THR A 147 17.92 -9.94 14.07
N VAL A 148 17.88 -9.33 12.88
CA VAL A 148 18.22 -7.91 12.67
C VAL A 148 17.24 -7.00 13.40
N MET A 149 15.93 -7.27 13.32
CA MET A 149 14.91 -6.49 14.03
C MET A 149 15.10 -6.55 15.55
N THR A 150 15.37 -7.74 16.09
CA THR A 150 15.64 -7.94 17.51
C THR A 150 16.86 -7.15 17.96
N GLU A 151 18.00 -7.29 17.29
CA GLU A 151 19.24 -6.55 17.62
C GLU A 151 19.06 -5.02 17.55
N LEU A 152 18.34 -4.53 16.54
CA LEU A 152 18.04 -3.10 16.41
C LEU A 152 17.10 -2.61 17.51
N SER A 153 16.15 -3.44 17.94
CA SER A 153 15.22 -3.11 19.03
C SER A 153 15.92 -3.07 20.40
N GLU A 154 16.85 -3.99 20.65
CA GLU A 154 17.62 -4.05 21.90
C GLU A 154 18.57 -2.86 22.04
N ARG A 155 19.22 -2.47 20.93
CA ARG A 155 20.10 -1.27 20.91
C ARG A 155 19.33 0.03 21.11
N ARG A 156 18.06 0.09 20.69
CA ARG A 156 17.18 1.26 20.88
C ARG A 156 16.60 1.35 22.28
N ARG A 157 16.47 0.22 23.00
CA ARG A 157 16.22 0.21 24.45
C ARG A 157 17.50 0.64 25.18
N GLY A 158 17.81 1.94 25.11
CA GLY A 158 18.75 2.58 26.03
C GLY A 158 18.34 2.35 27.49
N PRO A 159 19.22 2.65 28.46
CA PRO A 159 18.93 2.46 29.88
C PRO A 159 17.60 3.11 30.23
N ARG A 160 16.64 2.30 30.70
CA ARG A 160 15.30 2.75 31.03
C ARG A 160 15.42 3.95 32.00
N PRO A 161 14.88 5.14 31.68
CA PRO A 161 14.96 6.27 32.60
C PRO A 161 14.28 5.87 33.92
N PRO A 162 14.83 6.29 35.08
CA PRO A 162 14.24 5.95 36.38
C PRO A 162 12.79 6.43 36.40
N ARG A 163 11.89 5.55 36.86
CA ARG A 163 10.46 5.86 36.99
C ARG A 163 10.30 7.16 37.79
N PRO A 164 9.49 8.13 37.34
CA PRO A 164 9.18 9.30 38.13
C PRO A 164 8.50 8.87 39.45
N PRO A 165 8.74 9.57 40.56
CA PRO A 165 8.12 9.26 41.83
C PRO A 165 6.59 9.33 41.70
N ARG A 166 5.89 8.34 42.27
CA ARG A 166 4.43 8.32 42.32
C ARG A 166 3.92 9.61 42.97
N PRO A 167 2.92 10.33 42.40
CA PRO A 167 2.33 11.47 43.06
C PRO A 167 1.64 11.03 44.37
N PRO A 168 1.63 11.87 45.42
CA PRO A 168 0.98 11.53 46.67
C PRO A 168 -0.51 11.29 46.42
N ARG A 169 -1.04 10.18 46.94
CA ARG A 169 -2.48 9.91 47.01
C ARG A 169 -3.12 10.91 47.98
N GLY A 170 -3.38 12.13 47.51
CA GLY A 170 -4.36 13.03 48.10
C GLY A 170 -5.74 12.73 47.53
N PRO A 171 -6.82 12.78 48.32
CA PRO A 171 -8.17 12.53 47.82
C PRO A 171 -8.56 13.59 46.77
N VAL A 172 -9.05 13.14 45.61
CA VAL A 172 -9.57 13.98 44.51
C VAL A 172 -10.72 14.92 44.99
N PHE A 173 -11.35 14.59 46.11
CA PHE A 173 -12.44 15.32 46.79
C PHE A 173 -11.99 15.99 48.11
N GLY A 174 -10.75 16.47 48.20
CA GLY A 174 -10.27 17.27 49.32
C GLY A 174 -10.47 18.79 49.12
N PRO A 175 -10.44 19.61 50.18
CA PRO A 175 -10.53 21.07 50.08
C PRO A 175 -9.42 21.69 49.21
N GLU A 176 -8.23 21.06 49.12
CA GLU A 176 -7.14 21.41 48.22
C GLU A 176 -7.07 20.58 46.92
N GLY A 177 -8.07 19.74 46.61
CA GLY A 177 -8.12 18.93 45.38
C GLY A 177 -8.50 19.74 44.13
N PRO A 178 -8.27 19.24 42.91
CA PRO A 178 -8.57 19.97 41.67
C PRO A 178 -10.06 20.36 41.52
N LEU A 179 -10.96 19.56 42.11
CA LEU A 179 -12.41 19.75 42.17
C LEU A 179 -12.90 20.30 43.53
N GLY A 180 -11.98 20.62 44.44
CA GLY A 180 -12.33 21.19 45.75
C GLY A 180 -12.80 22.64 45.64
N PRO A 181 -13.45 23.20 46.68
CA PRO A 181 -13.95 24.57 46.68
C PRO A 181 -12.86 25.62 46.39
N ASN A 182 -11.61 25.37 46.82
CA ASN A 182 -10.45 26.22 46.57
C ASN A 182 -9.56 25.72 45.42
N GLY A 183 -9.98 24.67 44.72
CA GLY A 183 -9.25 24.07 43.60
C GLY A 183 -9.42 24.85 42.29
N PRO A 184 -8.58 24.58 41.26
CA PRO A 184 -8.68 25.23 39.96
C PRO A 184 -10.05 25.08 39.25
N LEU A 185 -10.80 23.99 39.47
CA LEU A 185 -12.17 23.81 38.99
C LEU A 185 -13.25 24.19 40.03
N GLY A 186 -12.86 24.63 41.22
CA GLY A 186 -13.78 25.10 42.25
C GLY A 186 -14.51 26.38 41.84
N PRO A 187 -15.58 26.80 42.57
CA PRO A 187 -16.35 27.99 42.26
C PRO A 187 -15.51 29.28 42.22
N ASP A 188 -14.48 29.36 43.07
CA ASP A 188 -13.52 30.47 43.12
C ASP A 188 -12.19 30.16 42.38
N GLY A 189 -12.12 29.01 41.71
CA GLY A 189 -10.97 28.56 40.94
C GLY A 189 -10.83 29.28 39.60
N VAL A 190 -9.68 29.09 38.93
CA VAL A 190 -9.41 29.75 37.63
C VAL A 190 -10.37 29.32 36.52
N PHE A 191 -11.01 28.15 36.63
CA PHE A 191 -12.07 27.66 35.75
C PHE A 191 -13.48 27.74 36.38
N GLY A 192 -13.61 28.26 37.61
CA GLY A 192 -14.91 28.51 38.24
C GLY A 192 -15.71 29.59 37.51
N PRO A 193 -17.01 29.77 37.75
CA PRO A 193 -17.89 30.68 37.00
C PRO A 193 -17.35 32.11 36.86
N ASN A 194 -16.65 32.62 37.87
CA ASN A 194 -16.02 33.95 37.87
C ASN A 194 -14.48 33.90 37.71
N GLY A 195 -13.92 32.71 37.51
CA GLY A 195 -12.50 32.47 37.27
C GLY A 195 -12.04 33.04 35.93
N VAL A 196 -10.73 33.20 35.75
CA VAL A 196 -10.13 33.84 34.56
C VAL A 196 -10.57 33.17 33.24
N PHE A 197 -10.74 31.84 33.26
CA PHE A 197 -11.21 31.01 32.16
C PHE A 197 -12.65 30.49 32.35
N GLY A 198 -13.34 30.91 33.42
CA GLY A 198 -14.74 30.59 33.64
C GLY A 198 -15.68 31.28 32.67
N PRO A 199 -16.94 30.84 32.53
CA PRO A 199 -17.92 31.42 31.60
C PRO A 199 -18.09 32.95 31.72
N ASN A 200 -18.09 33.51 32.94
CA ASN A 200 -18.18 34.96 33.19
C ASN A 200 -16.81 35.64 33.29
N GLY A 201 -15.73 34.86 33.18
CA GLY A 201 -14.36 35.31 33.24
C GLY A 201 -13.94 36.13 32.03
N PRO A 202 -12.86 36.92 32.11
CA PRO A 202 -12.36 37.72 31.00
C PRO A 202 -12.06 36.90 29.74
N PHE A 203 -11.66 35.63 29.86
CA PHE A 203 -11.43 34.70 28.74
C PHE A 203 -12.53 33.65 28.56
N GLY A 204 -13.62 33.75 29.34
CA GLY A 204 -14.81 32.92 29.21
C GLY A 204 -15.64 33.23 27.98
N GLU A 205 -16.66 32.43 27.72
CA GLU A 205 -17.60 32.62 26.60
C GLU A 205 -18.27 34.00 26.64
N GLU A 206 -18.66 34.48 27.83
CA GLU A 206 -19.27 35.80 28.04
C GLU A 206 -18.23 36.91 28.29
N GLY A 207 -16.95 36.53 28.32
CA GLY A 207 -15.81 37.39 28.66
C GLY A 207 -15.46 38.45 27.63
N VAL A 208 -14.61 39.40 28.04
CA VAL A 208 -14.14 40.47 27.16
C VAL A 208 -13.25 39.97 26.01
N PHE A 209 -12.60 38.83 26.20
CA PHE A 209 -11.81 38.10 25.21
C PHE A 209 -12.52 36.82 24.71
N GLY A 210 -13.78 36.63 25.07
CA GLY A 210 -14.59 35.45 24.73
C GLY A 210 -14.98 35.35 23.27
N THR A 211 -15.22 34.11 22.81
CA THR A 211 -15.53 33.79 21.40
C THR A 211 -16.91 34.25 20.93
N ASP A 212 -17.86 34.48 21.84
CA ASP A 212 -19.27 34.68 21.47
C ASP A 212 -19.65 36.12 21.08
N ARG A 213 -18.81 37.13 21.34
CA ARG A 213 -19.04 38.48 20.77
C ARG A 213 -19.03 38.49 19.25
N GLY A 214 -18.28 37.59 18.63
CA GLY A 214 -18.13 37.50 17.18
C GLY A 214 -19.29 36.78 16.47
N ARG A 215 -20.26 36.21 17.20
CA ARG A 215 -21.41 35.49 16.64
C ARG A 215 -22.49 36.46 16.15
N TRP A 216 -22.89 37.42 16.99
CA TRP A 216 -23.90 38.44 16.66
C TRP A 216 -23.51 39.32 15.46
N GLU A 217 -22.22 39.60 15.27
CA GLU A 217 -21.74 40.41 14.14
C GLU A 217 -21.65 39.61 12.83
N ARG A 218 -21.34 38.31 12.92
CA ARG A 218 -21.36 37.40 11.77
C ARG A 218 -22.78 37.14 11.27
N ASP A 219 -23.73 36.97 12.18
CA ASP A 219 -25.13 36.74 11.83
C ASP A 219 -25.74 37.97 11.14
N ARG A 220 -25.51 39.19 11.64
CA ARG A 220 -25.94 40.42 10.94
C ARG A 220 -25.35 40.55 9.53
N ARG A 221 -24.06 40.24 9.36
CA ARG A 221 -23.41 40.31 8.03
C ARG A 221 -23.94 39.25 7.06
N ARG A 222 -24.40 38.11 7.58
CA ARG A 222 -25.03 37.05 6.78
C ARG A 222 -26.41 37.48 6.31
N ASP A 223 -27.24 38.01 7.21
CA ASP A 223 -28.58 38.50 6.88
C ASP A 223 -28.54 39.64 5.85
N ASP A 224 -27.58 40.56 5.97
CA ASP A 224 -27.39 41.65 4.99
C ASP A 224 -26.99 41.14 3.60
N ARG A 225 -26.21 40.05 3.53
CA ARG A 225 -25.82 39.42 2.26
C ARG A 225 -26.98 38.69 1.61
N GLU A 226 -27.80 38.00 2.39
CA GLU A 226 -28.99 37.30 1.89
C GLU A 226 -30.00 38.30 1.32
N ARG A 227 -30.31 39.39 2.04
CA ARG A 227 -31.18 40.47 1.54
C ARG A 227 -30.70 41.06 0.21
N ARG A 228 -29.39 41.26 0.05
CA ARG A 228 -28.81 41.79 -1.20
C ARG A 228 -28.90 40.82 -2.37
N ARG A 229 -28.90 39.50 -2.12
CA ARG A 229 -29.07 38.49 -3.16
C ARG A 229 -30.51 38.47 -3.65
N ASP A 230 -31.47 38.45 -2.72
CA ASP A 230 -32.90 38.44 -3.06
C ASP A 230 -33.29 39.67 -3.89
N ASP A 231 -32.79 40.86 -3.54
CA ASP A 231 -33.04 42.08 -4.32
C ASP A 231 -32.42 42.04 -5.71
N LYS A 232 -31.27 41.36 -5.88
CA LYS A 232 -30.61 41.21 -7.17
C LYS A 232 -31.36 40.23 -8.06
N ASP A 233 -31.90 39.16 -7.49
CA ASP A 233 -32.66 38.16 -8.21
C ASP A 233 -34.04 38.70 -8.63
N ARG A 234 -34.73 39.45 -7.76
CA ARG A 234 -35.95 40.19 -8.14
C ARG A 234 -35.71 41.16 -9.30
N ARG A 235 -34.60 41.90 -9.28
CA ARG A 235 -34.23 42.81 -10.39
C ARG A 235 -33.93 42.06 -11.69
N ARG A 236 -33.39 40.84 -11.62
CA ARG A 236 -33.15 40.00 -12.80
C ARG A 236 -34.46 39.50 -13.38
N GLU A 237 -35.35 38.98 -12.54
CA GLU A 237 -36.68 38.52 -12.97
C GLU A 237 -37.50 39.65 -13.61
N ASP A 238 -37.49 40.85 -13.03
CA ASP A 238 -38.17 42.02 -13.62
C ASP A 238 -37.60 42.39 -15.00
N LYS A 239 -36.27 42.26 -15.17
CA LYS A 239 -35.59 42.53 -16.44
C LYS A 239 -35.90 41.48 -17.50
N GLU A 240 -36.06 40.22 -17.10
CA GLU A 240 -36.45 39.11 -17.98
C GLU A 240 -37.93 39.21 -18.39
N ARG A 241 -38.82 39.54 -17.45
CA ARG A 241 -40.24 39.84 -17.73
C ARG A 241 -40.40 40.97 -18.74
N ARG A 242 -39.56 42.01 -18.66
CA ARG A 242 -39.53 43.12 -19.64
C ARG A 242 -38.99 42.73 -21.01
N ARG A 243 -38.21 41.65 -21.12
CA ARG A 243 -37.62 41.16 -22.39
C ARG A 243 -38.47 40.09 -23.10
N GLY A 244 -39.36 39.39 -22.38
CA GLY A 244 -40.21 38.32 -22.93
C GLY A 244 -41.46 38.77 -23.73
N GLY A 245 -41.66 40.07 -23.96
CA GLY A 245 -42.89 40.62 -24.55
C GLY A 245 -42.90 40.85 -26.07
N HIS A 246 -41.93 40.32 -26.85
CA HIS A 246 -41.96 40.43 -28.32
C HIS A 246 -41.94 39.04 -28.95
N GLY A 247 -43.13 38.49 -29.18
CA GLY A 247 -43.36 37.20 -29.82
C GLY A 247 -43.10 37.23 -31.34
N PRO A 248 -42.73 36.10 -31.96
CA PRO A 248 -42.35 36.03 -33.36
C PRO A 248 -43.58 35.76 -34.26
N GLY A 249 -43.71 36.50 -35.36
CA GLY A 249 -44.73 36.17 -36.37
C GLY A 249 -44.87 37.20 -37.49
N GLN A 250 -44.28 36.90 -38.63
CA GLN A 250 -44.92 36.81 -39.96
C GLN A 250 -43.89 37.10 -41.05
N ARG A 251 -43.39 36.03 -41.67
CA ARG A 251 -42.72 36.06 -42.98
C ARG A 251 -43.83 35.97 -44.03
N LEU A 252 -44.03 37.04 -44.80
CA LEU A 252 -44.90 37.03 -45.98
C LEU A 252 -44.04 36.82 -47.23
N THR A 253 -44.43 35.79 -47.98
CA THR A 253 -43.95 35.36 -49.28
C THR A 253 -44.44 36.27 -50.40
N GLY A 254 -43.54 36.55 -51.36
CA GLY A 254 -43.78 36.60 -52.82
C GLY A 254 -44.69 37.68 -53.40
N TRP A 255 -44.16 38.47 -54.34
CA TRP A 255 -44.82 38.84 -55.60
C TRP A 255 -43.74 39.04 -56.68
N ALA A 256 -43.88 38.31 -57.77
CA ALA A 256 -43.32 38.62 -59.07
C ALA A 256 -44.46 39.15 -59.93
N GLU A 257 -44.27 40.30 -60.58
CA GLU A 257 -44.56 40.54 -62.01
C GLU A 257 -43.86 41.82 -62.46
#